data_AF-A0A2G4F257-F1
#
_entry.id   AF-A0A2G4F257-F1
#
_cell.length_a   1.000
_cell.length_b   1.000
_cell.length_c   1.000
_cell.angle_alpha   90.00
_cell.angle_beta   90.00
_cell.angle_gamma   90.00
#
_symmetry.space_group_name_H-M   'P 1'
#
loop_
_entity.id
_entity.type
_entity.pdbx_description
1 polymer ?
#
loop_
_entity_poly.entity_id
_entity_poly.type
_entity_poly.pdbx_seq_one_letter_code
_entity_poly.pdbx_strand_id
1 'polypeptide(L)'
;MSFQAPQTPTYKWFSCISSTVLTALCLWPLASTAATAQSPQNREIKIGVVQRFGTKATDKLTLKAIPGDSLTLSYKTPKGIETAKVPSIKLEIAAKPLETPAVEERVVLSSHRSFESAEDSANKWRAKGIEVEIAQPLRWQVWAKRDNYNSPLVRRLLLQSLQTQGNKTAFLDTKVLKQVPQAFWVLNGFRFNRNELDVVAGKNVIEVTEQTTQEATATEPEKAIQQTRRYGGSLHLQKNAYGTYTLVNEVPTETYLRGVVPHEIGAFSPYASIVAQTILARTYALRNLRRFAIDNYELCADVNCQVYKGLTEVYPQSDKAIAQTSGLVLTYENQLVDALYSASSGGVTALFGDVWHGPERPYLRSIVDSPNNIWDLSKQSLSDENNFRRFMSLKKGFNEEKQDTFRWREEASLTSIAGFLKQYLQKKQHPLANFKTISQVLVVERSPGGRVLQMKVQTDLGAIDIDKDEIRNAFYPPISTLFYLDPIYNPDKTLNGYAFVGGGFGHGVGMSQTGSYNLANLGWSGDRILSFYFPGAQVVPLNDAITFWRE
;
A
#
# COMPACT_ATOMS: atom_id res chain seq x y z
N MET A 1 53.34 -31.96 36.89
CA MET A 1 52.79 -32.49 38.15
C MET A 1 51.61 -33.37 37.80
N SER A 2 51.72 -34.63 38.20
CA SER A 2 50.85 -35.77 37.87
C SER A 2 49.75 -35.99 38.94
N PHE A 3 48.80 -36.87 38.58
CA PHE A 3 47.78 -37.55 39.42
C PHE A 3 46.49 -36.74 39.67
N GLN A 4 45.27 -37.28 39.67
CA GLN A 4 44.70 -38.63 39.50
C GLN A 4 43.17 -38.47 39.32
N ALA A 5 42.49 -39.42 38.68
CA ALA A 5 41.05 -39.70 38.85
C ALA A 5 40.92 -41.07 39.57
N PRO A 6 39.74 -41.65 39.90
CA PRO A 6 38.37 -41.17 40.16
C PRO A 6 37.75 -41.81 41.44
N GLN A 7 36.49 -41.52 41.80
CA GLN A 7 35.66 -42.38 42.68
C GLN A 7 34.17 -42.28 42.30
N THR A 8 33.57 -43.41 41.91
CA THR A 8 32.14 -43.74 42.05
C THR A 8 31.97 -44.67 43.26
N PRO A 9 30.80 -44.68 43.93
CA PRO A 9 30.01 -45.92 44.02
C PRO A 9 28.48 -45.61 44.06
N THR A 10 27.46 -46.48 44.00
CA THR A 10 27.22 -47.91 44.33
C THR A 10 25.96 -48.42 43.58
N TYR A 11 25.93 -49.71 43.24
CA TYR A 11 24.76 -50.49 42.80
C TYR A 11 23.95 -51.08 43.97
N LYS A 12 22.64 -51.31 43.76
CA LYS A 12 21.87 -52.39 44.44
C LYS A 12 20.92 -53.08 43.44
N TRP A 13 20.93 -54.41 43.49
CA TRP A 13 20.13 -55.38 42.73
C TRP A 13 18.94 -55.90 43.57
N PHE A 14 17.86 -56.31 42.91
CA PHE A 14 16.91 -57.44 43.14
C PHE A 14 15.72 -57.20 42.19
N SER A 15 15.05 -58.16 41.51
CA SER A 15 15.12 -59.61 41.40
C SER A 15 14.38 -60.04 40.11
N CYS A 16 14.78 -61.15 39.49
CA CYS A 16 14.02 -61.82 38.42
C CYS A 16 12.80 -62.57 38.97
N ILE A 17 11.67 -62.52 38.27
CA ILE A 17 10.70 -63.62 38.20
C ILE A 17 10.31 -63.82 36.74
N SER A 18 10.64 -65.01 36.23
CA SER A 18 10.19 -65.56 34.95
C SER A 18 8.80 -66.19 35.11
N SER A 19 7.88 -65.90 34.20
CA SER A 19 6.72 -66.76 33.95
C SER A 19 6.26 -66.56 32.51
N THR A 20 6.49 -67.60 31.72
CA THR A 20 6.09 -67.77 30.34
C THR A 20 4.57 -67.87 30.25
N VAL A 21 3.93 -67.01 29.46
CA VAL A 21 2.54 -67.20 29.02
C VAL A 21 2.49 -67.04 27.49
N LEU A 22 2.14 -68.14 26.81
CA LEU A 22 1.71 -68.15 25.43
C LEU A 22 0.39 -67.36 25.32
N THR A 23 0.30 -66.39 24.42
CA THR A 23 -0.99 -66.04 23.77
C THR A 23 -0.77 -65.25 22.48
N ALA A 24 -1.13 -65.91 21.39
CA ALA A 24 -1.81 -65.45 20.17
C ALA A 24 -1.70 -63.99 19.71
N LEU A 25 -1.36 -63.87 18.41
CA LEU A 25 -1.56 -62.71 17.56
C LEU A 25 -2.94 -62.05 17.74
N CYS A 26 -2.94 -60.75 18.00
CA CYS A 26 -4.00 -59.84 17.59
C CYS A 26 -3.35 -58.69 16.81
N LEU A 27 -3.53 -58.71 15.50
CA LEU A 27 -3.28 -57.60 14.60
C LEU A 27 -4.22 -56.44 15.00
N TRP A 28 -3.67 -55.39 15.59
CA TRP A 28 -4.34 -54.10 15.62
C TRP A 28 -3.84 -53.27 14.44
N PRO A 29 -4.73 -52.72 13.60
CA PRO A 29 -4.31 -51.79 12.58
C PRO A 29 -3.76 -50.56 13.32
N LEU A 30 -2.50 -50.22 13.06
CA LEU A 30 -2.02 -48.87 13.29
C LEU A 30 -2.93 -47.97 12.47
N ALA A 31 -3.93 -47.38 13.12
CA ALA A 31 -4.67 -46.26 12.59
C ALA A 31 -3.61 -45.18 12.34
N SER A 32 -3.19 -45.06 11.08
CA SER A 32 -2.52 -43.87 10.60
C SER A 32 -3.43 -42.72 10.99
N THR A 33 -3.01 -41.91 11.96
CA THR A 33 -3.53 -40.56 12.07
C THR A 33 -3.22 -39.93 10.74
N ALA A 34 -4.21 -39.89 9.85
CA ALA A 34 -4.15 -39.11 8.65
C ALA A 34 -3.73 -37.72 9.12
N ALA A 35 -2.51 -37.32 8.74
CA ALA A 35 -2.10 -35.95 8.87
C ALA A 35 -3.23 -35.16 8.20
N THR A 36 -3.94 -34.36 9.00
CA THR A 36 -4.93 -33.43 8.49
C THR A 36 -4.22 -32.62 7.42
N ALA A 37 -4.56 -32.87 6.16
CA ALA A 37 -4.06 -32.10 5.04
C ALA A 37 -4.33 -30.64 5.36
N GLN A 38 -3.27 -29.88 5.59
CA GLN A 38 -3.32 -28.48 5.98
C GLN A 38 -4.16 -27.75 4.94
N SER A 39 -5.30 -27.18 5.36
CA SER A 39 -6.17 -26.42 4.46
C SER A 39 -5.33 -25.40 3.69
N PRO A 40 -5.61 -25.20 2.39
CA PRO A 40 -4.75 -24.41 1.54
C PRO A 40 -4.59 -23.01 2.14
N GLN A 41 -3.34 -22.55 2.20
CA GLN A 41 -2.84 -21.25 2.67
C GLN A 41 -3.33 -20.06 1.84
N ASN A 42 -4.51 -20.19 1.23
CA ASN A 42 -5.15 -19.24 0.35
C ASN A 42 -6.22 -18.47 1.13
N ARG A 43 -5.75 -17.64 2.07
CA ARG A 43 -6.59 -16.79 2.93
C ARG A 43 -7.50 -15.88 2.10
N GLU A 44 -8.74 -15.71 2.54
CA GLU A 44 -9.62 -14.67 2.00
C GLU A 44 -9.21 -13.29 2.53
N ILE A 45 -9.14 -12.33 1.63
CA ILE A 45 -8.77 -10.95 1.91
C ILE A 45 -9.85 -9.98 1.41
N LYS A 46 -9.95 -8.82 2.07
CA LYS A 46 -11.00 -7.82 1.84
C LYS A 46 -10.44 -6.59 1.12
N ILE A 47 -10.83 -6.41 -0.14
CA ILE A 47 -10.32 -5.36 -1.01
C ILE A 47 -11.40 -4.31 -1.25
N GLY A 48 -11.17 -3.05 -0.86
CA GLY A 48 -12.02 -1.93 -1.23
C GLY A 48 -11.89 -1.63 -2.72
N VAL A 49 -12.79 -2.18 -3.55
CA VAL A 49 -12.78 -2.03 -5.01
C VAL A 49 -13.48 -0.77 -5.50
N VAL A 50 -14.39 -0.21 -4.69
CA VAL A 50 -14.93 1.15 -4.86
C VAL A 50 -14.94 1.82 -3.48
N GLN A 51 -13.93 2.63 -3.16
CA GLN A 51 -13.68 3.10 -1.79
C GLN A 51 -14.56 4.30 -1.35
N ARG A 52 -15.15 5.03 -2.30
CA ARG A 52 -15.79 6.34 -2.06
C ARG A 52 -17.18 6.44 -2.70
N PHE A 53 -17.92 5.35 -2.76
CA PHE A 53 -19.26 5.33 -3.34
C PHE A 53 -20.20 6.22 -2.53
N GLY A 54 -20.82 7.20 -3.20
CA GLY A 54 -21.71 8.19 -2.57
C GLY A 54 -21.02 9.44 -2.07
N THR A 55 -19.75 9.66 -2.43
CA THR A 55 -19.17 11.00 -2.37
C THR A 55 -19.86 11.94 -3.35
N LYS A 56 -20.30 11.43 -4.52
CA LYS A 56 -21.17 12.18 -5.44
C LYS A 56 -22.58 11.60 -5.42
N ALA A 57 -23.59 12.48 -5.44
CA ALA A 57 -24.99 12.05 -5.50
C ALA A 57 -25.34 11.33 -6.82
N THR A 58 -24.50 11.48 -7.84
CA THR A 58 -24.64 10.86 -9.17
C THR A 58 -23.98 9.49 -9.27
N ASP A 59 -23.25 9.04 -8.24
CA ASP A 59 -22.56 7.75 -8.25
C ASP A 59 -23.54 6.59 -8.45
N LYS A 60 -23.22 5.69 -9.38
CA LYS A 60 -24.02 4.50 -9.69
C LYS A 60 -23.12 3.29 -9.87
N LEU A 61 -23.52 2.17 -9.29
CA LEU A 61 -22.90 0.86 -9.52
C LEU A 61 -23.94 -0.10 -10.08
N THR A 62 -23.57 -0.89 -11.08
CA THR A 62 -24.38 -2.01 -11.56
C THR A 62 -23.61 -3.30 -11.33
N LEU A 63 -24.17 -4.19 -10.52
CA LEU A 63 -23.62 -5.52 -10.26
C LEU A 63 -24.42 -6.54 -11.07
N LYS A 64 -23.75 -7.40 -11.83
CA LYS A 64 -24.38 -8.33 -12.77
C LYS A 64 -23.73 -9.71 -12.69
N ALA A 65 -24.55 -10.76 -12.72
CA ALA A 65 -24.06 -12.12 -12.87
C ALA A 65 -23.58 -12.36 -14.32
N ILE A 66 -22.60 -13.24 -14.50
CA ILE A 66 -22.18 -13.65 -15.84
C ILE A 66 -23.30 -14.42 -16.58
N PRO A 67 -23.28 -14.52 -17.92
CA PRO A 67 -24.35 -15.19 -18.67
C PRO A 67 -24.66 -16.62 -18.17
N GLY A 68 -25.95 -16.89 -17.96
CA GLY A 68 -26.43 -18.17 -17.43
C GLY A 68 -26.19 -18.37 -15.94
N ASP A 69 -25.97 -17.31 -15.17
CA ASP A 69 -25.84 -17.32 -13.71
C ASP A 69 -26.81 -16.30 -13.06
N SER A 70 -26.85 -16.25 -11.73
CA SER A 70 -27.65 -15.30 -10.95
C SER A 70 -26.88 -14.79 -9.73
N LEU A 71 -27.14 -13.56 -9.34
CA LEU A 71 -26.70 -13.00 -8.06
C LEU A 71 -27.67 -13.45 -6.97
N THR A 72 -27.12 -13.84 -5.81
CA THR A 72 -27.85 -13.94 -4.56
C THR A 72 -27.49 -12.74 -3.71
N LEU A 73 -28.48 -11.91 -3.43
CA LEU A 73 -28.41 -10.76 -2.54
C LEU A 73 -28.78 -11.20 -1.12
N SER A 74 -28.08 -10.71 -0.11
CA SER A 74 -28.44 -10.88 1.31
C SER A 74 -28.40 -9.53 2.02
N TYR A 75 -29.48 -9.19 2.72
CA TYR A 75 -29.61 -7.90 3.40
C TYR A 75 -30.50 -7.98 4.64
N LYS A 76 -30.22 -7.15 5.63
CA LYS A 76 -30.99 -7.09 6.89
C LYS A 76 -32.34 -6.39 6.70
N THR A 77 -33.39 -6.96 7.27
CA THR A 77 -34.73 -6.39 7.42
C THR A 77 -35.18 -6.47 8.89
N PRO A 78 -36.27 -5.80 9.29
CA PRO A 78 -36.82 -5.93 10.64
C PRO A 78 -37.19 -7.38 11.03
N LYS A 79 -37.37 -8.27 10.05
CA LYS A 79 -37.72 -9.69 10.26
C LYS A 79 -36.51 -10.62 10.29
N GLY A 80 -35.29 -10.11 10.09
CA GLY A 80 -34.08 -10.90 9.99
C GLY A 80 -33.32 -10.66 8.69
N ILE A 81 -32.49 -11.62 8.27
CA ILE A 81 -31.80 -11.56 6.98
C ILE A 81 -32.73 -12.11 5.89
N GLU A 82 -32.92 -11.34 4.83
CA GLU A 82 -33.67 -11.77 3.64
C GLU A 82 -32.71 -11.95 2.46
N THR A 83 -33.05 -12.86 1.56
CA THR A 83 -32.29 -13.14 0.35
C THR A 83 -33.12 -12.99 -0.91
N ALA A 84 -32.50 -12.52 -2.00
CA ALA A 84 -33.15 -12.42 -3.30
C ALA A 84 -32.22 -12.87 -4.43
N LYS A 85 -32.77 -13.57 -5.43
CA LYS A 85 -32.02 -13.95 -6.63
C LYS A 85 -32.37 -13.05 -7.80
N VAL A 86 -31.37 -12.44 -8.41
CA VAL A 86 -31.54 -11.53 -9.55
C VAL A 86 -30.39 -11.68 -10.54
N PRO A 87 -30.59 -11.44 -11.85
CA PRO A 87 -29.50 -11.44 -12.82
C PRO A 87 -28.58 -10.21 -12.68
N SER A 88 -29.12 -9.11 -12.15
CA SER A 88 -28.43 -7.83 -12.00
C SER A 88 -29.10 -7.00 -10.90
N ILE A 89 -28.32 -6.14 -10.25
CA ILE A 89 -28.81 -5.13 -9.31
C ILE A 89 -28.07 -3.81 -9.52
N LYS A 90 -28.81 -2.70 -9.39
CA LYS A 90 -28.25 -1.35 -9.47
C LYS A 90 -28.23 -0.73 -8.08
N LEU A 91 -27.07 -0.23 -7.67
CA LEU A 91 -26.86 0.52 -6.45
C LEU A 91 -26.75 2.00 -6.80
N GLU A 92 -27.51 2.83 -6.11
CA GLU A 92 -27.59 4.27 -6.32
C GLU A 92 -27.55 5.01 -4.99
N ILE A 93 -27.30 6.31 -5.05
CA ILE A 93 -27.20 7.18 -3.88
C ILE A 93 -28.32 8.19 -3.92
N ALA A 94 -28.97 8.40 -2.77
CA ALA A 94 -29.89 9.51 -2.58
C ALA A 94 -29.43 10.38 -1.41
N ALA A 95 -29.67 11.69 -1.54
CA ALA A 95 -29.54 12.59 -0.42
C ALA A 95 -30.69 12.34 0.57
N LYS A 96 -30.36 11.97 1.81
CA LYS A 96 -31.30 11.91 2.93
C LYS A 96 -31.14 13.18 3.76
N PRO A 97 -32.12 14.10 3.75
CA PRO A 97 -32.11 15.27 4.64
C PRO A 97 -32.04 14.85 6.11
N LEU A 98 -31.34 15.64 6.91
CA LEU A 98 -31.36 15.52 8.36
C LEU A 98 -32.40 16.49 8.92
N GLU A 99 -33.20 16.05 9.90
CA GLU A 99 -34.20 16.90 10.57
C GLU A 99 -33.56 18.12 11.21
N THR A 100 -32.36 17.94 11.79
CA THR A 100 -31.50 19.01 12.28
C THR A 100 -30.11 18.87 11.65
N PRO A 101 -29.47 19.96 11.22
CA PRO A 101 -28.10 19.89 10.72
C PRO A 101 -27.17 19.27 11.77
N ALA A 102 -26.42 18.26 11.37
CA ALA A 102 -25.43 17.61 12.23
C ALA A 102 -24.05 18.22 12.00
N VAL A 103 -23.22 18.25 13.03
CA VAL A 103 -21.80 18.62 12.92
C VAL A 103 -20.96 17.36 13.03
N GLU A 104 -20.29 17.00 11.95
CA GLU A 104 -19.25 15.97 11.94
C GLU A 104 -17.92 16.65 12.22
N GLU A 105 -17.24 16.23 13.28
CA GLU A 105 -16.00 16.88 13.73
C GLU A 105 -14.99 15.84 14.21
N ARG A 106 -13.73 15.97 13.80
CA ARG A 106 -12.62 15.10 14.23
C ARG A 106 -11.32 15.90 14.36
N VAL A 107 -10.42 15.46 15.24
CA VAL A 107 -9.08 16.05 15.36
C VAL A 107 -8.13 15.28 14.45
N VAL A 108 -7.55 15.97 13.48
CA VAL A 108 -6.51 15.43 12.61
C VAL A 108 -5.16 15.79 13.23
N LEU A 109 -4.41 14.77 13.65
CA LEU A 109 -3.12 14.94 14.34
C LEU A 109 -1.97 15.15 13.36
N SER A 110 -2.04 14.50 12.18
CA SER A 110 -1.06 14.63 11.11
C SER A 110 -1.60 14.10 9.77
N SER A 111 -0.98 14.53 8.67
CA SER A 111 -1.35 14.16 7.29
C SER A 111 -0.10 13.85 6.47
N HIS A 112 -0.12 12.72 5.76
CA HIS A 112 1.02 12.07 5.12
C HIS A 112 0.68 11.59 3.72
N ARG A 113 1.70 11.45 2.89
CA ARG A 113 1.54 10.91 1.53
C ARG A 113 1.29 9.40 1.52
N SER A 114 1.91 8.69 2.45
CA SER A 114 2.04 7.24 2.48
C SER A 114 1.48 6.66 3.77
N PHE A 115 1.06 5.40 3.71
CA PHE A 115 0.60 4.66 4.89
C PHE A 115 1.75 4.47 5.88
N GLU A 116 2.95 4.18 5.37
CA GLU A 116 4.16 3.92 6.15
C GLU A 116 4.48 5.09 7.09
N SER A 117 4.53 6.32 6.55
CA SER A 117 4.75 7.53 7.34
C SER A 117 3.57 7.85 8.28
N ALA A 118 2.33 7.53 7.87
CA ALA A 118 1.17 7.69 8.74
C ALA A 118 1.16 6.69 9.91
N GLU A 119 1.62 5.46 9.68
CA GLU A 119 1.74 4.41 10.69
C GLU A 119 2.83 4.75 11.71
N ASP A 120 3.99 5.20 11.28
CA ASP A 120 5.04 5.71 12.17
C ASP A 120 4.53 6.90 13.01
N SER A 121 3.82 7.85 12.38
CA SER A 121 3.19 8.96 13.10
C SER A 121 2.17 8.48 14.13
N ALA A 122 1.30 7.52 13.75
CA ALA A 122 0.32 6.93 14.65
C ALA A 122 0.99 6.28 15.88
N ASN A 123 2.07 5.53 15.67
CA ASN A 123 2.82 4.89 16.75
C ASN A 123 3.47 5.93 17.69
N LYS A 124 3.98 7.04 17.15
CA LYS A 124 4.48 8.17 17.96
C LYS A 124 3.38 8.83 18.80
N TRP A 125 2.15 8.91 18.29
CA TRP A 125 1.01 9.43 19.05
C TRP A 125 0.56 8.46 20.16
N ARG A 126 0.48 7.16 19.87
CA ARG A 126 0.20 6.13 20.87
C ARG A 126 1.24 6.12 21.99
N ALA A 127 2.52 6.27 21.67
CA ALA A 127 3.60 6.39 22.66
C ALA A 127 3.45 7.62 23.57
N LYS A 128 2.73 8.66 23.13
CA LYS A 128 2.37 9.83 23.93
C LYS A 128 1.04 9.67 24.68
N GLY A 129 0.43 8.48 24.67
CA GLY A 129 -0.85 8.19 25.31
C GLY A 129 -2.08 8.69 24.53
N ILE A 130 -1.91 9.08 23.26
CA ILE A 130 -3.03 9.48 22.41
C ILE A 130 -3.42 8.30 21.53
N GLU A 131 -4.61 7.77 21.78
CA GLU A 131 -5.24 6.76 20.94
C GLU A 131 -5.61 7.34 19.58
N VAL A 132 -5.35 6.58 18.50
CA VAL A 132 -5.48 7.08 17.12
C VAL A 132 -6.12 6.07 16.17
N GLU A 133 -6.72 6.60 15.11
CA GLU A 133 -7.17 5.86 13.93
C GLU A 133 -6.38 6.36 12.70
N ILE A 134 -6.00 5.45 11.80
CA ILE A 134 -5.39 5.80 10.52
C ILE A 134 -6.48 5.74 9.46
N ALA A 135 -6.67 6.84 8.73
CA ALA A 135 -7.69 6.97 7.69
C ALA A 135 -7.08 7.52 6.40
N GLN A 136 -7.72 7.30 5.26
CA GLN A 136 -7.27 7.77 3.95
C GLN A 136 -8.37 8.54 3.20
N PRO A 137 -8.95 9.64 3.72
CA PRO A 137 -10.00 10.36 3.02
C PRO A 137 -9.57 10.84 1.62
N LEU A 138 -8.36 11.36 1.54
CA LEU A 138 -7.65 11.77 0.31
C LEU A 138 -6.17 11.42 0.47
N ARG A 139 -5.58 11.92 1.56
CA ARG A 139 -4.25 11.62 2.05
C ARG A 139 -4.36 10.70 3.26
N TRP A 140 -3.29 10.00 3.60
CA TRP A 140 -3.23 9.26 4.84
C TRP A 140 -3.20 10.24 6.01
N GLN A 141 -4.16 10.13 6.91
CA GLN A 141 -4.32 10.98 8.07
C GLN A 141 -4.27 10.11 9.33
N VAL A 142 -3.68 10.67 10.37
CA VAL A 142 -3.78 10.12 11.72
C VAL A 142 -4.80 10.96 12.47
N TRP A 143 -5.93 10.37 12.82
CA TRP A 143 -6.98 11.00 13.60
C TRP A 143 -6.81 10.65 15.07
N ALA A 144 -7.11 11.58 15.96
CA ALA A 144 -7.38 11.22 17.34
C ALA A 144 -8.62 10.32 17.36
N LYS A 145 -8.56 9.17 18.05
CA LYS A 145 -9.60 8.14 18.00
C LYS A 145 -10.97 8.71 18.35
N ARG A 146 -11.90 8.69 17.39
CA ARG A 146 -13.16 9.47 17.47
C ARG A 146 -14.02 9.10 18.68
N ASP A 147 -14.00 7.84 19.11
CA ASP A 147 -14.75 7.35 20.26
C ASP A 147 -14.24 7.92 21.59
N ASN A 148 -12.93 8.15 21.70
CA ASN A 148 -12.30 8.73 22.89
C ASN A 148 -12.46 10.26 22.92
N TYR A 149 -12.43 10.89 21.75
CA TYR A 149 -12.58 12.34 21.59
C TYR A 149 -13.97 12.66 21.01
N ASN A 150 -15.01 12.27 21.73
CA ASN A 150 -16.39 12.24 21.24
C ASN A 150 -17.18 13.56 21.44
N SER A 151 -16.68 14.51 22.25
CA SER A 151 -17.35 15.79 22.51
C SER A 151 -16.59 17.01 21.94
N PRO A 152 -17.30 18.10 21.56
CA PRO A 152 -16.67 19.33 21.08
C PRO A 152 -15.64 19.92 22.04
N LEU A 153 -15.90 19.84 23.35
CA LEU A 153 -15.01 20.37 24.39
C LEU A 153 -13.70 19.57 24.43
N VAL A 154 -13.78 18.24 24.48
CA VAL A 154 -12.61 17.36 24.59
C VAL A 154 -11.70 17.48 23.35
N ARG A 155 -12.27 17.64 22.15
CA ARG A 155 -11.50 17.90 20.92
C ARG A 155 -10.74 19.23 20.97
N ARG A 156 -11.38 20.30 21.44
CA ARG A 156 -10.77 21.63 21.55
C ARG A 156 -9.68 21.65 22.62
N LEU A 157 -9.91 20.99 23.75
CA LEU A 157 -8.88 20.83 24.81
C LEU A 157 -7.66 20.06 24.30
N LEU A 158 -7.86 18.95 23.57
CA LEU A 158 -6.76 18.23 22.93
C LEU A 158 -6.00 19.16 21.97
N LEU A 159 -6.69 19.81 21.04
CA LEU A 159 -6.07 20.67 20.05
C LEU A 159 -5.28 21.81 20.70
N GLN A 160 -5.85 22.47 21.71
CA GLN A 160 -5.18 23.51 22.49
C GLN A 160 -3.92 22.97 23.18
N SER A 161 -4.00 21.81 23.83
CA SER A 161 -2.84 21.17 24.46
C SER A 161 -1.73 20.88 23.45
N LEU A 162 -2.08 20.37 22.27
CA LEU A 162 -1.12 20.09 21.20
C LEU A 162 -0.44 21.37 20.71
N GLN A 163 -1.20 22.45 20.54
CA GLN A 163 -0.68 23.76 20.13
C GLN A 163 0.25 24.36 21.16
N THR A 164 -0.07 24.27 22.46
CA THR A 164 0.81 24.72 23.54
C THR A 164 2.12 23.92 23.59
N GLN A 165 2.10 22.65 23.19
CA GLN A 165 3.28 21.80 23.03
C GLN A 165 4.04 22.02 21.70
N GLY A 166 3.65 23.04 20.92
CA GLY A 166 4.34 23.43 19.69
C GLY A 166 3.90 22.68 18.43
N ASN A 167 2.88 21.80 18.51
CA ASN A 167 2.32 21.20 17.30
C ASN A 167 1.44 22.22 16.57
N LYS A 168 1.93 22.69 15.41
CA LYS A 168 1.25 23.68 14.56
C LYS A 168 0.48 23.06 13.38
N THR A 169 0.54 21.74 13.23
CA THR A 169 0.00 21.02 12.06
C THR A 169 -1.26 20.23 12.37
N ALA A 170 -1.54 19.97 13.65
CA ALA A 170 -2.80 19.38 14.07
C ALA A 170 -3.94 20.40 13.91
N PHE A 171 -5.10 19.94 13.43
CA PHE A 171 -6.25 20.80 13.18
C PHE A 171 -7.57 20.07 13.46
N LEU A 172 -8.64 20.85 13.56
CA LEU A 172 -10.00 20.35 13.70
C LEU A 172 -10.65 20.30 12.31
N ASP A 173 -10.97 19.10 11.85
CA ASP A 173 -11.76 18.90 10.64
C ASP A 173 -13.24 18.93 11.03
N THR A 174 -13.96 19.98 10.63
CA THR A 174 -15.36 20.22 10.98
C THR A 174 -16.19 20.36 9.70
N LYS A 175 -17.28 19.60 9.62
CA LYS A 175 -18.23 19.62 8.51
C LYS A 175 -19.66 19.70 9.03
N VAL A 176 -20.42 20.67 8.53
CA VAL A 176 -21.87 20.76 8.79
C VAL A 176 -22.62 19.95 7.74
N LEU A 177 -23.33 18.93 8.18
CA LEU A 177 -24.15 18.05 7.36
C LEU A 177 -25.61 18.49 7.44
N LYS A 178 -26.19 18.90 6.32
CA LYS A 178 -27.65 19.10 6.18
C LYS A 178 -28.35 17.85 5.66
N GLN A 179 -27.58 16.97 5.02
CA GLN A 179 -28.03 15.73 4.43
C GLN A 179 -26.88 14.72 4.46
N VAL A 180 -27.22 13.45 4.40
CA VAL A 180 -26.26 12.34 4.31
C VAL A 180 -26.55 11.49 3.07
N PRO A 181 -25.53 10.93 2.41
CA PRO A 181 -25.75 9.99 1.33
C PRO A 181 -26.37 8.71 1.90
N GLN A 182 -27.39 8.19 1.22
CA GLN A 182 -28.05 6.94 1.55
C GLN A 182 -28.06 6.05 0.32
N ALA A 183 -27.33 4.93 0.41
CA ALA A 183 -27.35 3.92 -0.63
C ALA A 183 -28.72 3.25 -0.72
N PHE A 184 -29.14 2.96 -1.94
CA PHE A 184 -30.38 2.24 -2.20
C PHE A 184 -30.30 1.38 -3.45
N TRP A 185 -31.20 0.41 -3.53
CA TRP A 185 -31.47 -0.37 -4.72
C TRP A 185 -32.98 -0.63 -4.86
N VAL A 186 -33.39 -1.05 -6.05
CA VAL A 186 -34.79 -1.42 -6.34
C VAL A 186 -34.86 -2.91 -6.63
N LEU A 187 -35.74 -3.60 -5.91
CA LEU A 187 -36.00 -5.03 -6.09
C LEU A 187 -37.52 -5.25 -6.11
N ASN A 188 -38.03 -5.87 -7.17
CA ASN A 188 -39.47 -6.15 -7.36
C ASN A 188 -40.38 -4.91 -7.18
N GLY A 189 -39.91 -3.74 -7.66
CA GLY A 189 -40.63 -2.47 -7.53
C GLY A 189 -40.51 -1.78 -6.16
N PHE A 190 -39.88 -2.41 -5.17
CA PHE A 190 -39.64 -1.83 -3.85
C PHE A 190 -38.23 -1.25 -3.74
N ARG A 191 -38.14 -0.06 -3.14
CA ARG A 191 -36.87 0.60 -2.86
C ARG A 191 -36.34 0.22 -1.48
N PHE A 192 -35.15 -0.34 -1.45
CA PHE A 192 -34.46 -0.74 -0.22
C PHE A 192 -33.35 0.28 0.07
N ASN A 193 -33.47 0.97 1.20
CA ASN A 193 -32.41 1.86 1.71
C ASN A 193 -31.74 1.14 2.89
N ARG A 194 -30.57 0.55 2.67
CA ARG A 194 -29.82 -0.20 3.70
C ARG A 194 -28.35 0.21 3.67
N ASN A 195 -27.68 -0.03 4.79
CA ASN A 195 -26.27 0.29 4.91
C ASN A 195 -25.34 -0.84 4.47
N GLU A 196 -25.89 -2.06 4.39
CA GLU A 196 -25.17 -3.29 4.11
C GLU A 196 -25.92 -4.07 3.02
N LEU A 197 -25.17 -4.66 2.09
CA LEU A 197 -25.67 -5.59 1.09
C LEU A 197 -24.55 -6.58 0.74
N ASP A 198 -24.80 -7.86 0.99
CA ASP A 198 -23.96 -8.96 0.54
C ASP A 198 -24.42 -9.45 -0.84
N VAL A 199 -23.47 -9.72 -1.72
CA VAL A 199 -23.71 -10.18 -3.08
C VAL A 199 -22.76 -11.32 -3.42
N VAL A 200 -23.33 -12.48 -3.76
CA VAL A 200 -22.59 -13.64 -4.27
C VAL A 200 -23.15 -14.07 -5.63
N ALA A 201 -22.34 -14.72 -6.45
CA ALA A 201 -22.75 -15.31 -7.73
C ALA A 201 -22.53 -16.82 -7.72
N GLY A 202 -23.37 -17.59 -8.40
CA GLY A 202 -23.27 -19.06 -8.43
C GLY A 202 -21.95 -19.56 -9.02
N LYS A 203 -21.41 -18.87 -10.03
CA LYS A 203 -20.12 -19.15 -10.66
C LYS A 203 -18.95 -18.37 -10.02
N ASN A 204 -19.17 -17.75 -8.87
CA ASN A 204 -18.17 -17.00 -8.10
C ASN A 204 -17.50 -15.85 -8.87
N VAL A 205 -18.19 -15.28 -9.86
CA VAL A 205 -17.73 -14.11 -10.63
C VAL A 205 -18.86 -13.11 -10.76
N ILE A 206 -18.60 -11.87 -10.33
CA ILE A 206 -19.55 -10.76 -10.39
C ILE A 206 -18.97 -9.66 -11.30
N GLU A 207 -19.74 -9.24 -12.29
CA GLU A 207 -19.42 -8.08 -13.12
C GLU A 207 -19.90 -6.80 -12.43
N VAL A 208 -19.02 -5.82 -12.29
CA VAL A 208 -19.26 -4.54 -11.65
C VAL A 208 -19.00 -3.45 -12.66
N THR A 209 -20.04 -2.70 -12.99
CA THR A 209 -19.94 -1.49 -13.80
C THR A 209 -20.07 -0.28 -12.91
N GLU A 210 -18.99 0.47 -12.80
CA GLU A 210 -18.93 1.75 -12.12
C GLU A 210 -19.21 2.87 -13.11
N GLN A 211 -20.15 3.74 -12.77
CA GLN A 211 -20.45 4.97 -13.49
C GLN A 211 -20.15 6.14 -12.55
N THR A 212 -19.05 6.83 -12.83
CA THR A 212 -18.64 8.04 -12.10
C THR A 212 -18.49 9.20 -13.06
N THR A 213 -18.45 10.42 -12.53
CA THR A 213 -17.98 11.57 -13.29
C THR A 213 -16.55 11.91 -12.88
N GLN A 214 -15.66 12.09 -13.84
CA GLN A 214 -14.37 12.73 -13.61
C GLN A 214 -14.63 14.22 -13.40
N GLU A 215 -14.14 14.79 -12.29
CA GLU A 215 -14.29 16.23 -12.06
C GLU A 215 -13.56 17.01 -13.16
N ALA A 216 -14.14 18.15 -13.56
CA ALA A 216 -13.49 19.06 -14.48
C ALA A 216 -12.14 19.50 -13.90
N THR A 217 -11.09 19.40 -14.70
CA THR A 217 -9.81 20.02 -14.39
C THR A 217 -9.74 21.39 -15.06
N ALA A 218 -8.69 22.17 -14.78
CA ALA A 218 -8.46 23.43 -15.48
C ALA A 218 -8.34 23.28 -17.01
N THR A 219 -8.08 22.06 -17.49
CA THR A 219 -7.79 21.75 -18.90
C THR A 219 -8.77 20.76 -19.54
N GLU A 220 -9.62 20.07 -18.75
CA GLU A 220 -10.57 19.06 -19.26
C GLU A 220 -11.94 19.21 -18.61
N PRO A 221 -13.04 19.18 -19.39
CA PRO A 221 -14.40 19.25 -18.84
C PRO A 221 -14.76 17.98 -18.06
N GLU A 222 -15.84 18.07 -17.26
CA GLU A 222 -16.39 16.89 -16.58
C GLU A 222 -16.79 15.82 -17.59
N LYS A 223 -16.32 14.58 -17.36
CA LYS A 223 -16.53 13.45 -18.26
C LYS A 223 -17.11 12.27 -17.50
N ALA A 224 -18.20 11.70 -18.02
CA ALA A 224 -18.70 10.43 -17.52
C ALA A 224 -17.69 9.32 -17.84
N ILE A 225 -17.23 8.62 -16.81
CA ILE A 225 -16.39 7.43 -16.93
C ILE A 225 -17.27 6.23 -16.60
N GLN A 226 -17.28 5.26 -17.51
CA GLN A 226 -17.84 3.94 -17.25
C GLN A 226 -16.74 2.91 -17.31
N GLN A 227 -16.56 2.17 -16.21
CA GLN A 227 -15.59 1.09 -16.12
C GLN A 227 -16.27 -0.19 -15.67
N THR A 228 -16.09 -1.26 -16.46
CA THR A 228 -16.61 -2.59 -16.13
C THR A 228 -15.47 -3.53 -15.76
N ARG A 229 -15.56 -4.13 -14.58
CA ARG A 229 -14.60 -5.10 -14.05
C ARG A 229 -15.31 -6.37 -13.58
N ARG A 230 -14.66 -7.52 -13.71
CA ARG A 230 -15.14 -8.79 -13.15
C ARG A 230 -14.37 -9.05 -11.86
N TYR A 231 -15.05 -9.44 -10.79
CA TYR A 231 -14.41 -9.80 -9.53
C TYR A 231 -14.75 -11.23 -9.17
N GLY A 232 -13.77 -11.97 -8.67
CA GLY A 232 -13.98 -13.29 -8.07
C GLY A 232 -14.36 -13.17 -6.60
N GLY A 233 -15.03 -14.18 -6.04
CA GLY A 233 -15.46 -14.15 -4.64
C GLY A 233 -16.81 -13.45 -4.45
N SER A 234 -16.97 -12.79 -3.31
CA SER A 234 -18.18 -12.05 -2.94
C SER A 234 -17.95 -10.54 -2.96
N LEU A 235 -19.05 -9.78 -2.99
CA LEU A 235 -19.03 -8.34 -2.81
C LEU A 235 -19.90 -7.95 -1.61
N HIS A 236 -19.42 -6.98 -0.83
CA HIS A 236 -20.11 -6.44 0.32
C HIS A 236 -20.13 -4.91 0.21
N LEU A 237 -21.31 -4.32 0.11
CA LEU A 237 -21.49 -2.87 0.26
C LEU A 237 -21.55 -2.56 1.75
N GLN A 238 -20.71 -1.63 2.24
CA GLN A 238 -20.72 -1.18 3.64
C GLN A 238 -20.52 0.33 3.77
N LYS A 239 -20.81 0.88 4.94
CA LYS A 239 -20.40 2.26 5.29
C LYS A 239 -18.91 2.34 5.59
N ASN A 240 -18.32 3.49 5.28
CA ASN A 240 -16.92 3.80 5.62
C ASN A 240 -16.82 4.91 6.67
N ALA A 241 -15.60 5.24 7.12
CA ALA A 241 -15.34 6.19 8.19
C ALA A 241 -15.61 7.67 7.83
N TYR A 242 -15.98 7.94 6.57
CA TYR A 242 -16.17 9.29 6.00
C TYR A 242 -17.65 9.61 5.75
N GLY A 243 -18.56 8.73 6.21
CA GLY A 243 -20.00 8.90 6.05
C GLY A 243 -20.52 8.56 4.66
N THR A 244 -19.71 7.88 3.83
CA THR A 244 -20.13 7.34 2.52
C THR A 244 -20.04 5.80 2.55
N TYR A 245 -19.93 5.17 1.38
CA TYR A 245 -19.93 3.73 1.23
C TYR A 245 -18.66 3.20 0.57
N THR A 246 -18.35 1.95 0.83
CA THR A 246 -17.32 1.18 0.14
C THR A 246 -17.92 -0.12 -0.37
N LEU A 247 -17.65 -0.45 -1.63
CA LEU A 247 -17.85 -1.80 -2.16
C LEU A 247 -16.57 -2.60 -1.90
N VAL A 248 -16.67 -3.61 -1.05
CA VAL A 248 -15.57 -4.50 -0.67
C VAL A 248 -15.70 -5.81 -1.44
N ASN A 249 -14.61 -6.27 -2.04
CA ASN A 249 -14.49 -7.60 -2.61
C ASN A 249 -13.76 -8.51 -1.62
N GLU A 250 -14.45 -9.54 -1.12
CA GLU A 250 -13.84 -10.60 -0.33
C GLU A 250 -13.47 -11.76 -1.25
N VAL A 251 -12.17 -12.05 -1.32
CA VAL A 251 -11.59 -12.87 -2.39
C VAL A 251 -10.39 -13.67 -1.85
N PRO A 252 -10.21 -14.94 -2.27
CA PRO A 252 -9.01 -15.69 -1.94
C PRO A 252 -7.75 -15.02 -2.50
N THR A 253 -6.66 -15.00 -1.72
CA THR A 253 -5.39 -14.34 -2.06
C THR A 253 -4.87 -14.76 -3.45
N GLU A 254 -4.89 -16.05 -3.80
CA GLU A 254 -4.44 -16.52 -5.11
C GLU A 254 -5.30 -16.00 -6.26
N THR A 255 -6.62 -15.85 -6.05
CA THR A 255 -7.54 -15.27 -7.03
C THR A 255 -7.29 -13.77 -7.17
N TYR A 256 -7.02 -13.06 -6.07
CA TYR A 256 -6.64 -11.65 -6.07
C TYR A 256 -5.38 -11.41 -6.91
N LEU A 257 -4.36 -12.26 -6.78
CA LEU A 257 -3.10 -12.14 -7.52
C LEU A 257 -3.27 -12.18 -9.04
N ARG A 258 -4.28 -12.90 -9.54
CA ARG A 258 -4.60 -12.94 -10.99
C ARG A 258 -4.94 -11.55 -11.53
N GLY A 259 -5.53 -10.70 -10.70
CA GLY A 259 -5.86 -9.32 -11.02
C GLY A 259 -4.80 -8.30 -10.62
N VAL A 260 -3.70 -8.71 -9.97
CA VAL A 260 -2.61 -7.83 -9.53
C VAL A 260 -1.38 -8.01 -10.40
N VAL A 261 -0.84 -9.24 -10.46
CA VAL A 261 0.44 -9.54 -11.10
C VAL A 261 0.55 -8.97 -12.53
N PRO A 262 -0.38 -9.22 -13.47
CA PRO A 262 -0.25 -8.71 -14.84
C PRO A 262 -0.34 -7.18 -14.94
N HIS A 263 -0.90 -6.50 -13.94
CA HIS A 263 -1.05 -5.04 -13.94
C HIS A 263 0.02 -4.32 -13.16
N GLU A 264 0.72 -5.02 -12.27
CA GLU A 264 1.87 -4.48 -11.57
C GLU A 264 3.13 -4.56 -12.41
N ILE A 265 3.46 -5.76 -12.91
CA ILE A 265 4.72 -5.96 -13.65
C ILE A 265 4.51 -6.00 -15.16
N GLY A 266 3.28 -5.96 -15.65
CA GLY A 266 2.98 -6.11 -17.07
C GLY A 266 2.88 -7.58 -17.49
N ALA A 267 1.84 -7.89 -18.26
CA ALA A 267 1.46 -9.24 -18.64
C ALA A 267 2.48 -10.01 -19.49
N PHE A 268 3.41 -9.31 -20.15
CA PHE A 268 4.39 -9.89 -21.08
C PHE A 268 5.84 -9.75 -20.59
N SER A 269 6.02 -9.46 -19.30
CA SER A 269 7.34 -9.37 -18.69
C SER A 269 8.02 -10.75 -18.65
N PRO A 270 9.36 -10.81 -18.56
CA PRO A 270 10.08 -12.08 -18.49
C PRO A 270 9.56 -12.98 -17.37
N TYR A 271 9.42 -14.28 -17.65
CA TYR A 271 8.70 -15.20 -16.75
C TYR A 271 9.30 -15.25 -15.34
N ALA A 272 10.64 -15.23 -15.19
CA ALA A 272 11.28 -15.20 -13.88
C ALA A 272 10.96 -13.92 -13.08
N SER A 273 10.77 -12.78 -13.75
CA SER A 273 10.29 -11.55 -13.14
C SER A 273 8.84 -11.68 -12.66
N ILE A 274 7.98 -12.32 -13.46
CA ILE A 274 6.58 -12.60 -13.07
C ILE A 274 6.55 -13.50 -11.82
N VAL A 275 7.41 -14.53 -11.75
CA VAL A 275 7.56 -15.39 -10.57
C VAL A 275 7.96 -14.58 -9.33
N ALA A 276 8.99 -13.74 -9.44
CA ALA A 276 9.44 -12.88 -8.34
C ALA A 276 8.33 -11.91 -7.89
N GLN A 277 7.66 -11.23 -8.83
CA GLN A 277 6.55 -10.32 -8.55
C GLN A 277 5.39 -11.03 -7.87
N THR A 278 5.09 -12.28 -8.24
CA THR A 278 3.98 -13.04 -7.66
C THR A 278 4.21 -13.29 -6.17
N ILE A 279 5.42 -13.71 -5.79
CA ILE A 279 5.80 -13.92 -4.39
C ILE A 279 5.76 -12.59 -3.62
N LEU A 280 6.29 -11.50 -4.20
CA LEU A 280 6.24 -10.18 -3.56
C LEU A 280 4.81 -9.68 -3.40
N ALA A 281 3.96 -9.83 -4.41
CA ALA A 281 2.58 -9.38 -4.35
C ALA A 281 1.78 -10.14 -3.28
N ARG A 282 1.98 -11.46 -3.17
CA ARG A 282 1.37 -12.26 -2.09
C ARG A 282 1.85 -11.81 -0.72
N THR A 283 3.16 -11.64 -0.58
CA THR A 283 3.80 -11.18 0.67
C THR A 283 3.28 -9.80 1.07
N TYR A 284 3.22 -8.87 0.12
CA TYR A 284 2.72 -7.52 0.33
C TYR A 284 1.27 -7.53 0.81
N ALA A 285 0.39 -8.27 0.13
CA ALA A 285 -1.02 -8.32 0.49
C ALA A 285 -1.20 -8.79 1.94
N LEU A 286 -0.59 -9.91 2.30
CA LEU A 286 -0.66 -10.50 3.64
C LEU A 286 0.04 -9.64 4.71
N ARG A 287 1.13 -8.94 4.36
CA ARG A 287 1.85 -8.03 5.27
C ARG A 287 1.05 -6.77 5.61
N ASN A 288 0.09 -6.38 4.78
CA ASN A 288 -0.55 -5.06 4.82
C ASN A 288 -2.05 -5.06 5.15
N LEU A 289 -2.56 -6.14 5.75
CA LEU A 289 -4.01 -6.31 5.99
C LEU A 289 -4.65 -5.28 6.94
N ARG A 290 -3.87 -4.45 7.64
CA ARG A 290 -4.36 -3.44 8.59
C ARG A 290 -4.57 -2.05 8.00
N ARG A 291 -4.22 -1.82 6.73
CA ARG A 291 -4.16 -0.47 6.13
C ARG A 291 -5.48 0.30 6.21
N PHE A 292 -6.60 -0.39 6.07
CA PHE A 292 -7.94 0.22 6.07
C PHE A 292 -8.84 -0.28 7.20
N ALA A 293 -8.24 -0.59 8.36
CA ALA A 293 -8.96 -1.09 9.53
C ALA A 293 -10.14 -0.19 9.94
N ILE A 294 -9.98 1.15 9.86
CA ILE A 294 -11.05 2.12 10.18
C ILE A 294 -12.26 2.00 9.25
N ASP A 295 -12.05 1.51 8.03
CA ASP A 295 -13.07 1.37 6.99
C ASP A 295 -13.58 -0.07 6.87
N ASN A 296 -13.15 -0.97 7.77
CA ASN A 296 -13.52 -2.39 7.82
C ASN A 296 -13.18 -3.19 6.54
N TYR A 297 -12.02 -2.92 5.95
CA TYR A 297 -11.39 -3.77 4.92
C TYR A 297 -9.86 -3.70 5.02
N GLU A 298 -9.15 -4.44 4.19
CA GLU A 298 -7.72 -4.70 4.37
C GLU A 298 -6.85 -3.93 3.37
N LEU A 299 -7.20 -3.95 2.08
CA LEU A 299 -6.42 -3.29 1.01
C LEU A 299 -7.32 -2.55 0.01
N CYS A 300 -6.74 -1.58 -0.68
CA CYS A 300 -7.35 -0.86 -1.79
C CYS A 300 -6.98 -1.48 -3.14
N ALA A 301 -7.73 -1.16 -4.19
CA ALA A 301 -7.53 -1.68 -5.55
C ALA A 301 -6.64 -0.79 -6.46
N ASP A 302 -5.97 0.21 -5.88
CA ASP A 302 -5.18 1.20 -6.60
C ASP A 302 -3.70 1.25 -6.14
N VAL A 303 -2.95 2.21 -6.70
CA VAL A 303 -1.50 2.39 -6.46
C VAL A 303 -1.12 2.74 -5.02
N ASN A 304 -2.06 3.06 -4.13
CA ASN A 304 -1.77 3.20 -2.70
C ASN A 304 -1.59 1.82 -2.02
N CYS A 305 -2.00 0.76 -2.70
CA CYS A 305 -1.84 -0.63 -2.31
C CYS A 305 -1.17 -1.41 -3.44
N GLN A 306 -1.98 -2.08 -4.25
CA GLN A 306 -1.56 -2.75 -5.48
C GLN A 306 -2.66 -2.55 -6.54
N VAL A 307 -2.25 -2.48 -7.80
CA VAL A 307 -3.17 -2.32 -8.93
C VAL A 307 -3.98 -3.60 -9.13
N TYR A 308 -5.13 -3.71 -8.45
CA TYR A 308 -6.03 -4.85 -8.54
C TYR A 308 -7.17 -4.56 -9.53
N LYS A 309 -7.17 -5.27 -10.66
CA LYS A 309 -8.18 -5.10 -11.70
C LYS A 309 -9.26 -6.18 -11.75
N GLY A 310 -9.28 -7.10 -10.78
CA GLY A 310 -10.16 -8.26 -10.80
C GLY A 310 -9.78 -9.27 -11.89
N LEU A 311 -10.76 -10.01 -12.40
CA LEU A 311 -10.64 -11.09 -13.37
C LEU A 311 -10.92 -10.67 -14.83
N THR A 312 -10.94 -9.37 -15.15
CA THR A 312 -11.20 -8.90 -16.51
C THR A 312 -10.03 -9.15 -17.45
N GLU A 313 -8.81 -8.89 -17.00
CA GLU A 313 -7.58 -8.93 -17.82
C GLU A 313 -6.57 -9.90 -17.16
N VAL A 314 -6.88 -11.19 -17.17
CA VAL A 314 -6.01 -12.25 -16.63
C VAL A 314 -5.20 -12.92 -17.73
N TYR A 315 -4.00 -13.42 -17.39
CA TYR A 315 -3.04 -13.91 -18.37
C TYR A 315 -2.47 -15.28 -17.99
N PRO A 316 -2.36 -16.24 -18.94
CA PRO A 316 -1.88 -17.59 -18.65
C PRO A 316 -0.47 -17.67 -18.03
N GLN A 317 0.45 -16.76 -18.40
CA GLN A 317 1.80 -16.74 -17.82
C GLN A 317 1.77 -16.35 -16.34
N SER A 318 0.97 -15.34 -15.99
CA SER A 318 0.74 -14.96 -14.59
C SER A 318 0.06 -16.08 -13.82
N ASP A 319 -1.01 -16.68 -14.38
CA ASP A 319 -1.71 -17.82 -13.75
C ASP A 319 -0.76 -19.01 -13.51
N LYS A 320 0.15 -19.30 -14.44
CA LYS A 320 1.17 -20.33 -14.28
C LYS A 320 2.14 -19.99 -13.14
N ALA A 321 2.62 -18.75 -13.05
CA ALA A 321 3.52 -18.32 -11.97
C ALA A 321 2.83 -18.35 -10.60
N ILE A 322 1.56 -17.94 -10.54
CA ILE A 322 0.69 -18.01 -9.35
C ILE A 322 0.56 -19.45 -8.89
N ALA A 323 0.20 -20.37 -9.78
CA ALA A 323 0.09 -21.79 -9.45
C ALA A 323 1.43 -22.40 -8.99
N GLN A 324 2.53 -22.10 -9.69
CA GLN A 324 3.87 -22.62 -9.34
C GLN A 324 4.39 -22.09 -8.00
N THR A 325 3.99 -20.88 -7.60
CA THR A 325 4.42 -20.24 -6.35
C THR A 325 3.32 -20.19 -5.29
N SER A 326 2.31 -21.05 -5.40
CA SER A 326 1.16 -21.04 -4.50
C SER A 326 1.62 -21.16 -3.04
N GLY A 327 1.14 -20.24 -2.20
CA GLY A 327 1.54 -20.17 -0.79
C GLY A 327 2.98 -19.72 -0.52
N LEU A 328 3.83 -19.48 -1.52
CA LEU A 328 5.18 -18.98 -1.28
C LEU A 328 5.17 -17.48 -0.96
N VAL A 329 5.87 -17.13 0.12
CA VAL A 329 6.03 -15.77 0.63
C VAL A 329 7.50 -15.47 0.94
N LEU A 330 7.85 -14.19 1.04
CA LEU A 330 9.19 -13.72 1.37
C LEU A 330 9.23 -13.29 2.85
N THR A 331 10.17 -13.85 3.61
CA THR A 331 10.30 -13.61 5.05
C THR A 331 11.70 -13.18 5.45
N TYR A 332 11.81 -12.46 6.56
CA TYR A 332 13.05 -12.17 7.26
C TYR A 332 12.80 -12.40 8.75
N GLU A 333 13.62 -13.22 9.41
CA GLU A 333 13.45 -13.59 10.82
C GLU A 333 12.02 -14.08 11.15
N ASN A 334 11.47 -14.94 10.28
CA ASN A 334 10.12 -15.54 10.41
C ASN A 334 8.96 -14.51 10.43
N GLN A 335 9.21 -13.29 9.91
CA GLN A 335 8.20 -12.27 9.67
C GLN A 335 8.10 -11.98 8.16
N LEU A 336 6.89 -11.77 7.64
CA LEU A 336 6.71 -11.30 6.26
C LEU A 336 7.47 -9.98 6.07
N VAL A 337 8.27 -9.91 5.00
CA VAL A 337 8.98 -8.67 4.68
C VAL A 337 8.01 -7.60 4.19
N ASP A 338 8.41 -6.33 4.34
CA ASP A 338 7.82 -5.24 3.56
C ASP A 338 8.26 -5.42 2.10
N ALA A 339 7.47 -6.20 1.36
CA ALA A 339 7.71 -6.64 -0.01
C ALA A 339 7.45 -5.51 -1.04
N LEU A 340 8.25 -4.45 -0.95
CA LEU A 340 8.09 -3.23 -1.73
C LEU A 340 8.72 -3.38 -3.12
N TYR A 341 8.08 -2.80 -4.12
CA TYR A 341 8.59 -2.79 -5.49
C TYR A 341 8.14 -1.52 -6.22
N SER A 342 8.90 -1.09 -7.22
CA SER A 342 8.56 0.09 -8.02
C SER A 342 8.98 -0.08 -9.48
N ALA A 343 8.46 0.76 -10.38
CA ALA A 343 8.72 0.67 -11.80
C ALA A 343 10.22 0.72 -12.13
N SER A 344 10.92 1.71 -11.56
CA SER A 344 12.36 1.84 -11.73
C SER A 344 13.07 2.47 -10.52
N SER A 345 14.23 1.93 -10.15
CA SER A 345 15.13 2.41 -9.10
C SER A 345 15.98 3.60 -9.54
N GLY A 346 16.17 3.82 -10.85
CA GLY A 346 17.08 4.83 -11.37
C GLY A 346 18.54 4.40 -11.27
N GLY A 347 18.80 3.09 -11.25
CA GLY A 347 20.12 2.49 -11.14
C GLY A 347 20.63 2.26 -9.71
N VAL A 348 19.87 2.68 -8.69
CA VAL A 348 20.19 2.40 -7.28
C VAL A 348 18.91 2.32 -6.45
N THR A 349 18.73 1.22 -5.74
CA THR A 349 17.61 1.05 -4.80
C THR A 349 17.80 1.95 -3.57
N ALA A 350 16.75 2.12 -2.78
CA ALA A 350 16.75 2.98 -1.60
C ALA A 350 16.53 2.19 -0.30
N LEU A 351 17.00 2.74 0.82
CA LEU A 351 16.64 2.29 2.17
C LEU A 351 15.15 2.61 2.44
N PHE A 352 14.57 1.97 3.44
CA PHE A 352 13.21 2.31 3.88
C PHE A 352 13.15 3.75 4.40
N GLY A 353 14.10 4.13 5.27
CA GLY A 353 14.18 5.47 5.83
C GLY A 353 14.55 6.56 4.84
N ASP A 354 15.03 6.22 3.64
CA ASP A 354 15.29 7.21 2.58
C ASP A 354 14.00 7.76 1.97
N VAL A 355 12.89 7.04 2.10
CA VAL A 355 11.61 7.38 1.48
C VAL A 355 10.51 7.64 2.50
N TRP A 356 10.47 6.85 3.58
CA TRP A 356 9.40 6.93 4.57
C TRP A 356 9.94 7.21 5.96
N HIS A 357 9.05 7.55 6.89
CA HIS A 357 9.36 7.53 8.32
C HIS A 357 9.11 6.14 8.91
N GLY A 358 9.84 5.81 9.96
CA GLY A 358 9.76 4.52 10.65
C GLY A 358 11.12 3.84 10.79
N PRO A 359 11.16 2.68 11.46
CA PRO A 359 12.39 1.93 11.64
C PRO A 359 12.93 1.42 10.30
N GLU A 360 14.23 1.18 10.22
CA GLU A 360 14.82 0.55 9.02
C GLU A 360 14.37 -0.90 8.87
N ARG A 361 14.49 -1.42 7.65
CA ARG A 361 14.31 -2.84 7.34
C ARG A 361 15.65 -3.43 6.89
N PRO A 362 16.24 -4.40 7.61
CA PRO A 362 17.55 -4.94 7.27
C PRO A 362 17.67 -5.51 5.85
N TYR A 363 16.55 -5.98 5.29
CA TYR A 363 16.41 -6.53 3.94
C TYR A 363 16.11 -5.47 2.85
N LEU A 364 15.87 -4.20 3.20
CA LEU A 364 15.70 -3.11 2.22
C LEU A 364 16.95 -2.25 2.25
N ARG A 365 17.84 -2.43 1.27
CA ARG A 365 19.14 -1.76 1.20
C ARG A 365 19.30 -0.97 -0.09
N SER A 366 20.16 0.05 -0.05
CA SER A 366 20.63 0.73 -1.25
C SER A 366 21.67 -0.13 -1.96
N ILE A 367 21.30 -0.66 -3.12
CA ILE A 367 22.08 -1.56 -3.96
C ILE A 367 22.13 -0.94 -5.35
N VAL A 368 23.31 -0.91 -5.96
CA VAL A 368 23.47 -0.49 -7.35
C VAL A 368 22.78 -1.53 -8.24
N ASP A 369 21.76 -1.11 -8.98
CA ASP A 369 20.90 -1.97 -9.78
C ASP A 369 21.58 -2.32 -11.11
N SER A 370 22.60 -3.17 -11.02
CA SER A 370 23.48 -3.59 -12.11
C SER A 370 23.88 -5.06 -11.93
N PRO A 371 24.07 -5.82 -13.03
CA PRO A 371 24.62 -7.17 -12.94
C PRO A 371 26.14 -7.16 -12.63
N ASN A 372 26.80 -6.00 -12.77
CA ASN A 372 28.24 -5.82 -12.55
C ASN A 372 28.49 -4.74 -11.49
N ASN A 373 29.66 -4.76 -10.87
CA ASN A 373 30.03 -3.68 -9.97
C ASN A 373 30.53 -2.46 -10.76
N ILE A 374 29.65 -1.49 -10.99
CA ILE A 374 29.95 -0.24 -11.71
C ILE A 374 30.10 0.97 -10.78
N TRP A 375 29.74 0.83 -9.51
CA TRP A 375 29.81 1.89 -8.50
C TRP A 375 29.87 1.29 -7.09
N ASP A 376 30.76 1.83 -6.26
CA ASP A 376 30.95 1.39 -4.87
C ASP A 376 30.40 2.45 -3.91
N LEU A 377 29.15 2.26 -3.43
CA LEU A 377 28.47 3.20 -2.53
C LEU A 377 29.22 3.41 -1.21
N SER A 378 30.05 2.46 -0.77
CA SER A 378 30.82 2.58 0.48
C SER A 378 32.00 3.56 0.36
N LYS A 379 32.52 3.74 -0.87
CA LYS A 379 33.64 4.65 -1.16
C LYS A 379 33.20 5.94 -1.82
N GLN A 380 32.11 5.86 -2.58
CA GLN A 380 31.58 6.96 -3.40
C GLN A 380 30.12 7.17 -3.02
N SER A 381 29.89 7.70 -1.81
CA SER A 381 28.54 8.02 -1.33
C SER A 381 27.84 8.96 -2.32
N LEU A 382 26.58 8.66 -2.62
CA LEU A 382 25.75 9.52 -3.45
C LEU A 382 25.16 10.71 -2.69
N SER A 383 25.43 10.84 -1.38
CA SER A 383 25.13 12.06 -0.63
C SER A 383 26.03 13.25 -1.02
N ASP A 384 27.20 12.97 -1.61
CA ASP A 384 28.08 14.00 -2.19
C ASP A 384 27.59 14.40 -3.59
N GLU A 385 27.46 15.71 -3.83
CA GLU A 385 26.86 16.26 -5.06
C GLU A 385 27.69 15.95 -6.31
N ASN A 386 29.03 15.93 -6.22
CA ASN A 386 29.90 15.61 -7.35
C ASN A 386 29.79 14.14 -7.74
N ASN A 387 29.82 13.25 -6.75
CA ASN A 387 29.56 11.82 -6.92
C ASN A 387 28.17 11.59 -7.52
N PHE A 388 27.14 12.26 -7.00
CA PHE A 388 25.77 12.15 -7.49
C PHE A 388 25.66 12.53 -8.97
N ARG A 389 26.21 13.68 -9.37
CA ARG A 389 26.19 14.14 -10.76
C ARG A 389 26.95 13.20 -11.69
N ARG A 390 28.09 12.65 -11.24
CA ARG A 390 28.81 11.61 -12.00
C ARG A 390 28.00 10.32 -12.12
N PHE A 391 27.32 9.89 -11.06
CA PHE A 391 26.44 8.72 -11.13
C PHE A 391 25.26 8.94 -12.09
N MET A 392 24.67 10.14 -12.09
CA MET A 392 23.59 10.50 -13.02
C MET A 392 24.06 10.56 -14.48
N SER A 393 25.33 10.88 -14.75
CA SER A 393 25.86 10.88 -16.12
C SER A 393 26.13 9.48 -16.68
N LEU A 394 26.22 8.45 -15.83
CA LEU A 394 26.33 7.05 -16.26
C LEU A 394 25.01 6.58 -16.88
N LYS A 395 25.06 6.22 -18.16
CA LYS A 395 23.89 5.74 -18.93
C LYS A 395 23.90 4.24 -19.23
N LYS A 396 24.98 3.54 -18.86
CA LYS A 396 25.25 2.16 -19.27
C LYS A 396 25.67 1.29 -18.09
N GLY A 397 25.41 -0.01 -18.21
CA GLY A 397 25.77 -1.03 -17.23
C GLY A 397 24.69 -1.28 -16.18
N PHE A 398 23.56 -0.57 -16.20
CA PHE A 398 22.46 -0.78 -15.25
C PHE A 398 21.43 -1.76 -15.81
N ASN A 399 20.68 -2.43 -14.93
CA ASN A 399 19.59 -3.31 -15.33
C ASN A 399 18.45 -2.56 -16.05
N GLU A 400 18.34 -1.25 -15.84
CA GLU A 400 17.24 -0.41 -16.30
C GLU A 400 17.61 0.47 -17.50
N GLU A 401 18.82 0.35 -18.03
CA GLU A 401 19.41 1.33 -18.97
C GLU A 401 18.63 1.59 -20.27
N LYS A 402 17.65 0.73 -20.58
CA LYS A 402 16.79 0.83 -21.77
C LYS A 402 15.46 1.54 -21.52
N GLN A 403 15.15 1.91 -20.28
CA GLN A 403 13.89 2.52 -19.91
C GLN A 403 13.98 4.04 -19.95
N ASP A 404 12.97 4.72 -20.48
CA ASP A 404 12.93 6.19 -20.53
C ASP A 404 12.91 6.82 -19.13
N THR A 405 12.40 6.08 -18.14
CA THR A 405 12.36 6.50 -16.74
C THR A 405 13.69 6.32 -16.02
N PHE A 406 14.68 5.63 -16.60
CA PHE A 406 15.98 5.39 -15.95
C PHE A 406 16.78 6.68 -15.76
N ARG A 407 16.71 7.61 -16.72
CA ARG A 407 17.28 8.96 -16.63
C ARG A 407 16.33 9.95 -17.28
N TRP A 408 15.99 11.01 -16.56
CA TRP A 408 15.06 12.03 -17.01
C TRP A 408 15.56 13.43 -16.63
N ARG A 409 15.06 14.42 -17.35
CA ARG A 409 15.32 15.82 -17.10
C ARG A 409 14.08 16.63 -17.39
N GLU A 410 13.55 17.29 -16.37
CA GLU A 410 12.31 18.06 -16.45
C GLU A 410 12.53 19.49 -15.95
N GLU A 411 12.14 20.49 -16.73
CA GLU A 411 12.25 21.91 -16.37
C GLU A 411 10.96 22.44 -15.77
N ALA A 412 11.07 23.26 -14.73
CA ALA A 412 9.94 23.98 -14.18
C ALA A 412 10.32 25.42 -13.82
N SER A 413 9.50 26.37 -14.26
CA SER A 413 9.60 27.77 -13.84
C SER A 413 9.22 27.92 -12.37
N LEU A 414 9.71 28.99 -11.72
CA LEU A 414 9.33 29.34 -10.34
C LEU A 414 7.81 29.51 -10.20
N THR A 415 7.15 30.05 -11.22
CA THR A 415 5.68 30.18 -11.25
C THR A 415 4.97 28.83 -11.18
N SER A 416 5.44 27.86 -11.98
CA SER A 416 4.89 26.50 -11.95
C SER A 416 5.12 25.84 -10.60
N ILE A 417 6.36 25.89 -10.10
CA ILE A 417 6.73 25.37 -8.78
C ILE A 417 5.86 25.98 -7.67
N ALA A 418 5.65 27.30 -7.70
CA ALA A 418 4.79 28.00 -6.74
C ALA A 418 3.34 27.53 -6.79
N GLY A 419 2.79 27.27 -7.98
CA GLY A 419 1.45 26.73 -8.15
C GLY A 419 1.26 25.39 -7.46
N PHE A 420 2.15 24.42 -7.74
CA PHE A 420 2.09 23.08 -7.15
C PHE A 420 2.32 23.10 -5.64
N LEU A 421 3.32 23.86 -5.17
CA LEU A 421 3.61 24.00 -3.74
C LEU A 421 2.42 24.60 -2.99
N LYS A 422 1.77 25.62 -3.55
CA LYS A 422 0.58 26.24 -2.96
C LYS A 422 -0.57 25.23 -2.80
N GLN A 423 -0.87 24.46 -3.84
CA GLN A 423 -1.89 23.40 -3.78
C GLN A 423 -1.56 22.33 -2.72
N TYR A 424 -0.28 21.92 -2.66
CA TYR A 424 0.19 20.97 -1.66
C TYR A 424 0.00 21.50 -0.22
N LEU A 425 0.41 22.74 0.05
CA LEU A 425 0.31 23.37 1.36
C LEU A 425 -1.15 23.61 1.76
N GLN A 426 -2.02 24.02 0.83
CA GLN A 426 -3.46 24.17 1.06
C GLN A 426 -4.09 22.84 1.47
N LYS A 427 -3.75 21.74 0.77
CA LYS A 427 -4.22 20.38 1.13
C LYS A 427 -3.75 19.93 2.51
N LYS A 428 -2.60 20.44 2.99
CA LYS A 428 -2.08 20.18 4.35
C LYS A 428 -2.55 21.21 5.38
N GLN A 429 -3.36 22.20 5.00
CA GLN A 429 -3.74 23.35 5.83
C GLN A 429 -2.53 24.04 6.49
N HIS A 430 -1.43 24.12 5.75
CA HIS A 430 -0.17 24.67 6.26
C HIS A 430 -0.26 26.21 6.41
N PRO A 431 0.27 26.82 7.49
CA PRO A 431 0.17 28.27 7.73
C PRO A 431 0.80 29.13 6.64
N LEU A 432 1.82 28.60 5.95
CA LEU A 432 2.51 29.29 4.86
C LEU A 432 1.86 29.08 3.47
N ALA A 433 0.66 28.49 3.39
CA ALA A 433 0.01 28.19 2.10
C ALA A 433 -0.27 29.43 1.23
N ASN A 434 -0.34 30.63 1.82
CA ASN A 434 -0.68 31.87 1.12
C ASN A 434 0.53 32.72 0.71
N PHE A 435 1.72 32.10 0.56
CA PHE A 435 2.90 32.79 0.05
C PHE A 435 2.66 33.35 -1.37
N LYS A 436 3.35 34.43 -1.72
CA LYS A 436 3.24 35.10 -3.02
C LYS A 436 4.38 34.74 -3.95
N THR A 437 5.61 34.63 -3.44
CA THR A 437 6.79 34.42 -4.26
C THR A 437 7.69 33.32 -3.70
N ILE A 438 8.46 32.71 -4.61
CA ILE A 438 9.56 31.80 -4.28
C ILE A 438 10.84 32.46 -4.75
N SER A 439 11.83 32.56 -3.86
CA SER A 439 13.15 33.09 -4.20
C SER A 439 14.17 31.96 -4.44
N GLN A 440 13.98 30.79 -3.84
CA GLN A 440 14.94 29.70 -3.92
C GLN A 440 14.32 28.32 -3.65
N VAL A 441 14.86 27.29 -4.28
CA VAL A 441 14.57 25.88 -4.01
C VAL A 441 15.90 25.16 -3.85
N LEU A 442 16.05 24.39 -2.77
CA LEU A 442 17.30 23.75 -2.41
C LEU A 442 17.07 22.28 -2.06
N VAL A 443 18.00 21.42 -2.48
CA VAL A 443 18.22 20.11 -1.86
C VAL A 443 19.09 20.35 -0.62
N VAL A 444 18.55 20.11 0.56
CA VAL A 444 19.25 20.33 1.84
C VAL A 444 19.98 19.09 2.28
N GLU A 445 19.34 17.93 2.11
CA GLU A 445 19.87 16.66 2.57
C GLU A 445 19.61 15.56 1.53
N ARG A 446 20.60 14.67 1.37
CA ARG A 446 20.56 13.53 0.48
C ARG A 446 21.14 12.31 1.19
N SER A 447 20.48 11.17 1.02
CA SER A 447 20.94 9.89 1.55
C SER A 447 22.23 9.41 0.88
N PRO A 448 22.97 8.49 1.49
CA PRO A 448 24.08 7.80 0.85
C PRO A 448 23.69 7.05 -0.44
N GLY A 449 22.42 6.66 -0.58
CA GLY A 449 21.83 6.07 -1.80
C GLY A 449 21.34 7.10 -2.82
N GLY A 450 21.50 8.40 -2.53
CA GLY A 450 21.24 9.48 -3.48
C GLY A 450 19.82 10.02 -3.48
N ARG A 451 18.88 9.45 -2.71
CA ARG A 451 17.53 10.01 -2.55
C ARG A 451 17.58 11.34 -1.79
N VAL A 452 16.88 12.35 -2.29
CA VAL A 452 16.68 13.61 -1.57
C VAL A 452 15.82 13.32 -0.34
N LEU A 453 16.37 13.62 0.84
CA LEU A 453 15.71 13.43 2.13
C LEU A 453 14.98 14.69 2.57
N GLN A 454 15.51 15.86 2.22
CA GLN A 454 14.91 17.14 2.56
C GLN A 454 15.15 18.17 1.45
N MET A 455 14.08 18.87 1.10
CA MET A 455 14.12 20.08 0.30
C MET A 455 13.69 21.29 1.13
N LYS A 456 14.24 22.45 0.79
CA LYS A 456 13.85 23.74 1.36
C LYS A 456 13.43 24.70 0.27
N VAL A 457 12.27 25.30 0.44
CA VAL A 457 11.75 26.36 -0.44
C VAL A 457 11.72 27.66 0.33
N GLN A 458 12.42 28.67 -0.17
CA GLN A 458 12.40 30.02 0.39
C GLN A 458 11.26 30.81 -0.23
N THR A 459 10.33 31.28 0.62
CA THR A 459 9.18 32.09 0.22
C THR A 459 9.20 33.45 0.90
N ASP A 460 8.33 34.38 0.46
CA ASP A 460 8.12 35.67 1.12
C ASP A 460 7.53 35.56 2.54
N LEU A 461 6.95 34.41 2.91
CA LEU A 461 6.43 34.15 4.26
C LEU A 461 7.37 33.30 5.13
N GLY A 462 8.55 32.95 4.61
CA GLY A 462 9.56 32.14 5.30
C GLY A 462 9.93 30.85 4.56
N ALA A 463 10.83 30.09 5.17
CA ALA A 463 11.29 28.81 4.64
C ALA A 463 10.25 27.70 4.86
N ILE A 464 10.12 26.82 3.87
CA ILE A 464 9.26 25.65 3.92
C ILE A 464 10.13 24.41 3.69
N ASP A 465 10.18 23.54 4.69
CA ASP A 465 10.86 22.25 4.61
C ASP A 465 9.89 21.18 4.09
N ILE A 466 10.37 20.34 3.18
CA ILE A 466 9.61 19.27 2.55
C ILE A 466 10.46 18.01 2.58
N ASP A 467 10.00 17.00 3.31
CA ASP A 467 10.78 15.82 3.60
C ASP A 467 10.37 14.62 2.74
N LYS A 468 11.36 13.84 2.30
CA LYS A 468 11.23 12.51 1.72
C LYS A 468 10.12 12.38 0.66
N ASP A 469 9.20 11.43 0.80
CA ASP A 469 8.18 11.16 -0.21
C ASP A 469 7.18 12.31 -0.42
N GLU A 470 7.08 13.28 0.51
CA GLU A 470 6.27 14.49 0.33
C GLU A 470 6.77 15.37 -0.82
N ILE A 471 8.05 15.30 -1.17
CA ILE A 471 8.67 16.03 -2.27
C ILE A 471 7.91 15.76 -3.58
N ARG A 472 7.50 14.51 -3.83
CA ARG A 472 6.80 14.13 -5.06
C ARG A 472 5.38 14.71 -5.19
N ASN A 473 4.80 15.20 -4.09
CA ASN A 473 3.48 15.84 -4.09
C ASN A 473 3.58 17.37 -3.99
N ALA A 474 4.70 17.90 -3.48
CA ALA A 474 4.94 19.33 -3.37
C ALA A 474 5.39 19.95 -4.70
N PHE A 475 5.96 19.15 -5.59
CA PHE A 475 6.44 19.55 -6.90
C PHE A 475 5.83 18.65 -7.98
N TYR A 476 5.58 19.21 -9.17
CA TYR A 476 5.12 18.43 -10.33
C TYR A 476 6.20 17.54 -10.96
N PRO A 477 7.45 18.02 -11.19
CA PRO A 477 8.42 17.27 -11.98
C PRO A 477 8.92 15.93 -11.40
N PRO A 478 9.25 15.77 -10.10
CA PRO A 478 9.99 14.60 -9.67
C PRO A 478 9.11 13.34 -9.59
N ILE A 479 9.24 12.47 -10.60
CA ILE A 479 8.63 11.13 -10.61
C ILE A 479 9.34 10.13 -9.68
N SER A 480 10.51 10.50 -9.15
CA SER A 480 11.25 9.83 -8.07
C SER A 480 11.93 10.90 -7.19
N THR A 481 12.44 10.52 -6.01
CA THR A 481 13.27 11.41 -5.18
C THR A 481 14.77 11.30 -5.47
N LEU A 482 15.15 10.62 -6.56
CA LEU A 482 16.54 10.48 -7.01
C LEU A 482 16.85 11.54 -8.08
N PHE A 483 17.13 12.78 -7.66
CA PHE A 483 17.45 13.88 -8.58
C PHE A 483 18.31 14.97 -7.94
N TYR A 484 18.95 15.80 -8.77
CA TYR A 484 19.55 17.07 -8.37
C TYR A 484 18.86 18.23 -9.10
N LEU A 485 19.12 19.46 -8.67
CA LEU A 485 18.60 20.67 -9.29
C LEU A 485 19.70 21.43 -10.04
N ASP A 486 19.41 21.86 -11.26
CA ASP A 486 20.18 22.89 -11.96
C ASP A 486 19.34 24.18 -12.04
N PRO A 487 19.83 25.32 -11.56
CA PRO A 487 19.12 26.59 -11.71
C PRO A 487 19.07 27.02 -13.17
N ILE A 488 17.91 27.51 -13.60
CA ILE A 488 17.67 28.08 -14.92
C ILE A 488 17.51 29.58 -14.75
N TYR A 489 18.32 30.36 -15.45
CA TYR A 489 18.32 31.82 -15.38
C TYR A 489 17.78 32.44 -16.68
N ASN A 490 17.11 33.58 -16.55
CA ASN A 490 16.79 34.47 -17.66
C ASN A 490 18.07 35.15 -18.20
N PRO A 491 18.02 35.78 -19.39
CA PRO A 491 19.15 36.54 -19.94
C PRO A 491 19.69 37.64 -19.01
N ASP A 492 18.81 38.22 -18.18
CA ASP A 492 19.15 39.24 -17.18
C ASP A 492 19.75 38.66 -15.87
N LYS A 493 20.04 37.34 -15.85
CA LYS A 493 20.53 36.56 -14.71
C LYS A 493 19.56 36.46 -13.53
N THR A 494 18.30 36.83 -13.69
CA THR A 494 17.26 36.50 -12.70
C THR A 494 16.92 35.02 -12.75
N LEU A 495 16.67 34.41 -11.58
CA LEU A 495 16.30 32.99 -11.51
C LEU A 495 14.91 32.79 -12.12
N ASN A 496 14.83 32.00 -13.18
CA ASN A 496 13.58 31.66 -13.87
C ASN A 496 12.95 30.37 -13.31
N GLY A 497 13.77 29.40 -12.92
CA GLY A 497 13.30 28.09 -12.50
C GLY A 497 14.42 27.11 -12.23
N TYR A 498 14.09 25.83 -12.25
CA TYR A 498 15.04 24.74 -12.06
C TYR A 498 14.79 23.61 -13.05
N ALA A 499 15.85 22.95 -13.48
CA ALA A 499 15.79 21.63 -14.08
C ALA A 499 15.98 20.58 -12.99
N PHE A 500 15.02 19.67 -12.88
CA PHE A 500 15.12 18.45 -12.09
C PHE A 500 15.78 17.40 -12.97
N VAL A 501 17.00 16.99 -12.62
CA VAL A 501 17.75 15.97 -13.36
C VAL A 501 17.90 14.75 -12.48
N GLY A 502 17.31 13.64 -12.91
CA GLY A 502 17.20 12.47 -12.05
C GLY A 502 17.05 11.16 -12.80
N GLY A 503 16.65 10.13 -12.06
CA GLY A 503 16.42 8.81 -12.58
C GLY A 503 15.41 8.01 -11.76
N GLY A 504 14.87 6.96 -12.36
CA GLY A 504 13.89 6.08 -11.74
C GLY A 504 12.47 6.62 -11.78
N PHE A 505 11.52 5.74 -11.45
CA PHE A 505 10.10 6.05 -11.35
C PHE A 505 9.49 5.26 -10.20
N GLY A 506 8.98 5.99 -9.19
CA GLY A 506 8.49 5.41 -7.95
C GLY A 506 9.42 5.67 -6.77
N HIS A 507 9.26 4.89 -5.70
CA HIS A 507 10.06 5.04 -4.48
C HIS A 507 11.48 4.46 -4.61
N GLY A 508 11.67 3.41 -5.42
CA GLY A 508 12.97 2.74 -5.59
C GLY A 508 13.40 1.86 -4.42
N VAL A 509 12.53 1.66 -3.43
CA VAL A 509 12.75 0.74 -2.30
C VAL A 509 12.34 -0.68 -2.72
N GLY A 510 13.20 -1.67 -2.42
CA GLY A 510 12.98 -3.07 -2.77
C GLY A 510 13.23 -3.37 -4.24
N MET A 511 12.37 -4.16 -4.87
CA MET A 511 12.60 -4.62 -6.25
C MET A 511 12.29 -3.54 -7.30
N SER A 512 13.23 -3.32 -8.22
CA SER A 512 12.90 -2.67 -9.50
C SER A 512 12.21 -3.67 -10.42
N GLN A 513 11.00 -3.34 -10.87
CA GLN A 513 10.28 -4.14 -11.85
C GLN A 513 11.07 -4.21 -13.16
N THR A 514 11.45 -3.06 -13.73
CA THR A 514 12.21 -3.03 -14.98
C THR A 514 13.62 -3.59 -14.85
N GLY A 515 14.26 -3.38 -13.70
CA GLY A 515 15.56 -3.97 -13.40
C GLY A 515 15.51 -5.50 -13.36
N SER A 516 14.45 -6.07 -12.80
CA SER A 516 14.22 -7.50 -12.79
C SER A 516 14.11 -8.11 -14.19
N TYR A 517 13.69 -7.35 -15.22
CA TYR A 517 13.56 -7.85 -16.59
C TYR A 517 14.92 -8.19 -17.17
N ASN A 518 15.90 -7.31 -16.98
CA ASN A 518 17.25 -7.57 -17.46
C ASN A 518 17.86 -8.77 -16.75
N LEU A 519 17.70 -8.87 -15.42
CA LEU A 519 18.18 -10.02 -14.65
C LEU A 519 17.56 -11.34 -15.12
N ALA A 520 16.25 -11.36 -15.37
CA ALA A 520 15.56 -12.52 -15.93
C ALA A 520 16.06 -12.87 -17.34
N ASN A 521 16.28 -11.86 -18.20
CA ASN A 521 16.84 -12.05 -19.55
C ASN A 521 18.29 -12.56 -19.52
N LEU A 522 19.04 -12.29 -18.45
CA LEU A 522 20.35 -12.88 -18.16
C LEU A 522 20.25 -14.31 -17.58
N GLY A 523 19.04 -14.88 -17.49
CA GLY A 523 18.80 -16.25 -17.04
C GLY A 523 18.69 -16.43 -15.52
N TRP A 524 18.50 -15.36 -14.74
CA TRP A 524 18.32 -15.49 -13.29
C TRP A 524 16.95 -16.07 -12.97
N SER A 525 16.87 -16.97 -11.98
CA SER A 525 15.60 -17.42 -11.43
C SER A 525 14.91 -16.32 -10.60
N GLY A 526 13.60 -16.47 -10.38
CA GLY A 526 12.84 -15.58 -9.51
C GLY A 526 13.44 -15.46 -8.11
N ASP A 527 13.83 -16.58 -7.48
CA ASP A 527 14.46 -16.58 -6.15
C ASP A 527 15.79 -15.82 -6.12
N ARG A 528 16.59 -15.92 -7.19
CA ARG A 528 17.85 -15.19 -7.31
C ARG A 528 17.61 -13.68 -7.47
N ILE A 529 16.59 -13.31 -8.25
CA ILE A 529 16.15 -11.91 -8.38
C ILE A 529 15.71 -11.36 -7.01
N LEU A 530 14.88 -12.12 -6.28
CA LEU A 530 14.45 -11.71 -4.94
C LEU A 530 15.62 -11.58 -3.97
N SER A 531 16.56 -12.52 -3.98
CA SER A 531 17.75 -12.47 -3.12
C SER A 531 18.65 -11.27 -3.40
N PHE A 532 18.66 -10.78 -4.65
CA PHE A 532 19.40 -9.58 -5.03
C PHE A 532 18.75 -8.30 -4.46
N TYR A 533 17.43 -8.16 -4.59
CA TYR A 533 16.72 -6.96 -4.13
C TYR A 533 16.39 -6.97 -2.62
N PHE A 534 16.32 -8.15 -2.00
CA PHE A 534 15.99 -8.34 -0.58
C PHE A 534 17.06 -9.19 0.13
N PRO A 535 18.29 -8.67 0.28
CA PRO A 535 19.38 -9.45 0.86
C PRO A 535 19.05 -9.95 2.27
N GLY A 536 19.22 -11.25 2.48
CA GLY A 536 18.95 -11.93 3.75
C GLY A 536 17.50 -12.39 3.94
N ALA A 537 16.57 -11.98 3.07
CA ALA A 537 15.22 -12.53 3.07
C ALA A 537 15.17 -13.92 2.40
N GLN A 538 14.19 -14.74 2.76
CA GLN A 538 14.04 -16.12 2.32
C GLN A 538 12.64 -16.39 1.79
N VAL A 539 12.55 -17.06 0.64
CA VAL A 539 11.29 -17.58 0.11
C VAL A 539 10.95 -18.84 0.88
N VAL A 540 9.79 -18.84 1.53
CA VAL A 540 9.30 -19.96 2.34
C VAL A 540 7.82 -20.21 2.03
N PRO A 541 7.32 -21.45 2.18
CA PRO A 541 5.88 -21.69 2.23
C PRO A 541 5.28 -20.92 3.41
N LEU A 542 4.12 -20.31 3.18
CA LEU A 542 3.32 -19.74 4.26
C LEU A 542 3.06 -20.82 5.31
N ASN A 543 2.79 -20.47 6.56
CA ASN A 543 2.35 -21.37 7.62
C ASN A 543 1.93 -20.52 8.83
N ASP A 544 1.29 -21.15 9.81
CA ASP A 544 0.74 -20.47 10.99
C ASP A 544 1.81 -19.89 11.92
N ALA A 545 3.08 -20.29 11.79
CA ALA A 545 4.17 -19.74 12.59
C ALA A 545 4.71 -18.41 12.03
N ILE A 546 4.42 -18.07 10.77
CA ILE A 546 4.92 -16.84 10.14
C ILE A 546 4.14 -15.63 10.69
N THR A 547 4.88 -14.66 11.23
CA THR A 547 4.31 -13.40 11.69
C THR A 547 4.01 -12.51 10.48
N PHE A 548 2.76 -12.08 10.32
CA PHE A 548 2.41 -11.19 9.20
C PHE A 548 2.93 -9.79 9.48
N TRP A 549 2.74 -9.24 10.68
CA TRP A 549 3.34 -8.00 11.15
C TRP A 549 3.46 -7.97 12.66
N ARG A 550 4.31 -7.08 13.17
CA ARG A 550 4.35 -6.70 14.59
C ARG A 550 3.83 -5.27 14.71
N GLU A 551 2.98 -5.03 15.71
CA GLU A 551 2.44 -3.69 16.01
C GLU A 551 3.50 -2.74 16.56
#